data_AF-A0A8T1TZP5-F1
#
_entry.id   AF-A0A8T1TZP5-F1
#
_cell.length_a   1.000
_cell.length_b   1.000
_cell.length_c   1.000
_cell.angle_alpha   90.00
_cell.angle_beta   90.00
_cell.angle_gamma   90.00
#
_symmetry.space_group_name_H-M   'P 1'
#
loop_
_entity.id
_entity.type
_entity.pdbx_description
1 polymer ?
#
loop_
_entity_poly.entity_id
_entity_poly.type
_entity_poly.pdbx_seq_one_letter_code
_entity_poly.pdbx_strand_id
1 'polypeptide(L)'
;MKLVFGSDGLHEGKFRTWSQCFHCVGIEWNTPDATITILQRKIDKTKPIVAETLTMRFISQKRLDNLVGILHHIVTFIPVAKPFMQRLIGVQLTTKKYGRSGTPRTDSLRDDLTWWNELVFENEFAGIPMSMFGTMPPERDG
;
A
#
# COMPACT_ATOMS: atom_id res chain seq x y z
N MET A 1 -13.86 16.48 -16.58
CA MET A 1 -13.94 15.21 -17.33
C MET A 1 -14.83 14.26 -16.52
N LYS A 2 -16.04 13.95 -16.98
CA LYS A 2 -16.99 13.06 -16.28
C LYS A 2 -16.96 11.72 -17.03
N LEU A 3 -16.38 10.68 -16.44
CA LEU A 3 -16.53 9.33 -16.99
C LEU A 3 -17.97 8.89 -16.72
N VAL A 4 -18.81 8.97 -17.74
CA VAL A 4 -20.14 8.34 -17.73
C VAL A 4 -19.97 7.03 -18.48
N PHE A 5 -19.91 5.92 -17.74
CA PHE A 5 -20.03 4.60 -18.37
C PHE A 5 -21.43 4.53 -19.00
N GLY A 6 -21.52 4.35 -20.32
CA GLY A 6 -22.78 4.05 -21.01
C GLY A 6 -23.33 2.68 -20.59
N SER A 7 -24.56 2.34 -20.97
CA SER A 7 -25.23 1.07 -20.58
C SER A 7 -24.39 -0.18 -20.85
N ASP A 8 -23.51 -0.11 -21.85
CA ASP A 8 -22.69 -1.24 -22.31
C ASP A 8 -21.28 -1.28 -21.67
N GLY A 9 -20.98 -0.31 -20.79
CA GLY A 9 -19.72 -0.25 -20.04
C GLY A 9 -19.70 -1.12 -18.78
N LEU A 10 -20.84 -1.72 -18.44
CA LEU A 10 -20.99 -2.61 -17.29
C LEU A 10 -20.54 -4.02 -17.68
N HIS A 11 -19.44 -4.49 -17.09
CA HIS A 11 -19.02 -5.88 -17.27
C HIS A 11 -19.74 -6.77 -16.26
N GLU A 12 -20.92 -7.30 -16.64
CA GLU A 12 -21.77 -8.12 -15.77
C GLU A 12 -21.03 -9.34 -15.17
N GLY A 13 -20.07 -9.92 -15.89
CA GLY A 13 -19.24 -11.02 -15.38
C GLY A 13 -18.32 -10.65 -14.19
N LYS A 14 -18.21 -9.36 -13.84
CA LYS A 14 -17.50 -8.89 -12.64
C LYS A 14 -18.44 -8.59 -11.48
N PHE A 15 -19.76 -8.61 -11.69
CA PHE A 15 -20.71 -8.53 -10.58
C PHE A 15 -20.59 -9.80 -9.75
N ARG A 16 -20.42 -9.61 -8.45
CA ARG A 16 -20.50 -10.69 -7.48
C ARG A 16 -21.91 -10.69 -6.90
N THR A 17 -22.47 -11.88 -6.68
CA THR A 17 -23.65 -12.06 -5.85
C THR A 17 -23.40 -11.45 -4.46
N TRP A 18 -24.48 -11.10 -3.77
CA TRP A 18 -24.40 -10.54 -2.42
C TRP A 18 -23.54 -11.45 -1.54
N SER A 19 -22.45 -10.91 -1.01
CA SER A 19 -21.50 -11.64 -0.18
C SER A 19 -21.11 -10.79 1.00
N GLN A 20 -21.08 -11.40 2.18
CA GLN A 20 -20.62 -10.77 3.41
C GLN A 20 -19.08 -10.63 3.43
N CYS A 21 -18.39 -11.38 2.57
CA CYS A 21 -16.96 -11.21 2.30
C CYS A 21 -16.73 -10.88 0.82
N PHE A 22 -16.18 -9.72 0.51
CA PHE A 22 -16.05 -9.29 -0.88
C PHE A 22 -14.80 -8.47 -1.16
N HIS A 23 -14.41 -8.49 -2.44
CA HIS A 23 -13.25 -7.77 -2.94
C HIS A 23 -13.68 -6.48 -3.65
N CYS A 24 -13.18 -5.33 -3.22
CA CYS A 24 -13.38 -4.07 -3.91
C CYS A 24 -12.18 -3.14 -3.74
N VAL A 25 -11.80 -2.39 -4.79
CA VAL A 25 -10.72 -1.38 -4.77
C VAL A 25 -9.36 -1.89 -4.26
N GLY A 26 -9.05 -3.19 -4.43
CA GLY A 26 -7.78 -3.71 -3.91
C GLY A 26 -7.79 -4.08 -2.43
N ILE A 27 -8.98 -4.22 -1.83
CA ILE A 27 -9.24 -4.56 -0.43
C ILE A 27 -10.09 -5.84 -0.32
N GLU A 28 -9.89 -6.62 0.72
CA GLU A 28 -10.83 -7.66 1.17
C GLU A 28 -11.64 -7.13 2.36
N TRP A 29 -12.96 -7.15 2.19
CA TRP A 29 -13.92 -6.70 3.19
C TRP A 29 -14.52 -7.95 3.83
N ASN A 30 -14.49 -8.01 5.16
CA ASN A 30 -15.15 -9.04 5.95
C ASN A 30 -16.17 -8.34 6.85
N THR A 31 -17.43 -8.30 6.41
CA THR A 31 -18.50 -7.62 7.17
C THR A 31 -18.86 -8.34 8.47
N PRO A 32 -18.84 -9.68 8.58
CA PRO A 32 -19.10 -10.37 9.85
C PRO A 32 -18.11 -9.98 10.95
N ASP A 33 -16.82 -9.91 10.63
CA ASP A 33 -15.77 -9.56 11.60
C ASP A 33 -15.50 -8.05 11.67
N ALA A 34 -16.20 -7.25 10.84
CA ALA A 34 -15.99 -5.82 10.68
C ALA A 34 -14.52 -5.45 10.40
N THR A 35 -13.82 -6.27 9.61
CA THR A 35 -12.40 -6.07 9.26
C THR A 35 -12.20 -5.78 7.78
N ILE A 36 -11.15 -5.01 7.51
CA ILE A 36 -10.63 -4.71 6.18
C ILE A 36 -9.21 -5.26 6.09
N THR A 37 -8.97 -6.22 5.21
CA THR A 37 -7.65 -6.83 4.98
C THR A 37 -7.08 -6.42 3.62
N ILE A 38 -5.74 -6.41 3.55
CA ILE A 38 -5.04 -6.28 2.27
C ILE A 38 -5.13 -7.60 1.55
N LEU A 39 -5.31 -7.57 0.23
CA LEU A 39 -5.30 -8.79 -0.56
C LEU A 39 -3.98 -9.53 -0.39
N GLN A 40 -4.07 -10.79 0.03
CA GLN A 40 -2.90 -11.64 0.22
C GLN A 40 -2.04 -11.70 -1.05
N ARG A 41 -2.67 -11.81 -2.23
CA ARG A 41 -1.95 -11.77 -3.52
C ARG A 41 -1.10 -10.51 -3.77
N LYS A 42 -1.41 -9.38 -3.13
CA LYS A 42 -0.59 -8.16 -3.21
C LYS A 42 0.58 -8.26 -2.23
N ILE A 43 0.35 -8.75 -1.02
CA ILE A 43 1.39 -9.06 -0.04
C ILE A 43 2.41 -10.02 -0.66
N ASP A 44 1.96 -11.12 -1.25
CA ASP A 44 2.82 -12.15 -1.86
C ASP A 44 3.69 -11.59 -3.00
N LYS A 45 3.20 -10.57 -3.71
CA LYS A 45 3.96 -9.88 -4.78
C LYS A 45 4.94 -8.85 -4.23
N THR A 46 4.59 -8.16 -3.16
CA THR A 46 5.40 -7.07 -2.61
C THR A 46 6.51 -7.59 -1.69
N LYS A 47 6.22 -8.63 -0.90
CA LYS A 47 7.17 -9.28 0.02
C LYS A 47 8.52 -9.62 -0.63
N PRO A 48 8.60 -10.35 -1.76
CA PRO A 48 9.89 -10.69 -2.37
C PRO A 48 10.66 -9.45 -2.86
N ILE A 49 9.96 -8.40 -3.31
CA ILE A 49 10.61 -7.17 -3.79
C ILE A 49 11.27 -6.43 -2.63
N VAL A 50 10.61 -6.35 -1.47
CA VAL A 50 11.16 -5.74 -0.26
C VAL A 50 12.33 -6.57 0.27
N ALA A 51 12.17 -7.90 0.37
CA ALA A 51 13.23 -8.82 0.83
C ALA A 51 14.48 -8.76 -0.08
N GLU A 52 14.31 -8.74 -1.40
CA GLU A 52 15.43 -8.60 -2.32
C GLU A 52 16.07 -7.20 -2.22
N THR A 53 15.30 -6.14 -1.97
CA THR A 53 15.88 -4.80 -1.74
C THR A 53 16.71 -4.78 -0.45
N LEU A 54 16.29 -5.52 0.59
CA LEU A 54 17.04 -5.69 1.83
C LEU A 54 18.38 -6.43 1.66
N THR A 55 18.63 -7.11 0.55
CA THR A 55 19.97 -7.71 0.32
C THR A 55 20.91 -6.75 -0.40
N MET A 56 20.38 -5.67 -0.99
CA MET A 56 21.16 -4.72 -1.78
C MET A 56 21.95 -3.75 -0.92
N ARG A 57 23.24 -3.59 -1.23
CA ARG A 57 24.08 -2.52 -0.65
C ARG A 57 23.80 -1.15 -1.28
N PHE A 58 23.34 -1.14 -2.52
CA PHE A 58 23.01 0.06 -3.27
C PHE A 58 21.65 -0.13 -3.96
N ILE A 59 20.76 0.85 -3.79
CA ILE A 59 19.40 0.80 -4.29
C ILE A 59 19.28 1.86 -5.39
N SER A 60 19.03 1.41 -6.62
CA SER A 60 18.91 2.30 -7.77
C SER A 60 17.65 3.16 -7.71
N GLN A 61 17.66 4.29 -8.41
CA GLN A 61 16.49 5.17 -8.55
C GLN A 61 15.27 4.41 -9.08
N LYS A 62 15.47 3.55 -10.10
CA LYS A 62 14.42 2.68 -10.65
C LYS A 62 13.84 1.74 -9.58
N ARG A 63 14.68 1.19 -8.70
CA ARG A 63 14.23 0.33 -7.60
C ARG A 63 13.44 1.12 -6.57
N LEU A 64 13.86 2.34 -6.23
CA LEU A 64 13.12 3.25 -5.36
C LEU A 64 11.75 3.62 -5.95
N ASP A 65 11.69 3.94 -7.25
CA ASP A 65 10.44 4.21 -7.95
C ASP A 65 9.48 3.01 -7.90
N ASN A 66 9.99 1.80 -8.11
CA ASN A 66 9.21 0.58 -7.99
C ASN A 66 8.71 0.34 -6.56
N LEU A 67 9.59 0.47 -5.55
CA LEU A 67 9.24 0.29 -4.13
C LEU A 67 8.17 1.27 -3.68
N VAL A 68 8.32 2.55 -4.02
CA VAL A 68 7.32 3.57 -3.73
C VAL A 68 5.99 3.21 -4.40
N GLY A 69 6.00 2.82 -5.68
CA GLY A 69 4.78 2.43 -6.39
C GLY A 69 4.02 1.28 -5.72
N ILE A 70 4.72 0.18 -5.40
CA ILE A 70 4.07 -1.01 -4.81
C ILE A 70 3.61 -0.77 -3.37
N LEU A 71 4.39 -0.05 -2.55
CA LEU A 71 4.07 0.21 -1.14
C LEU A 71 2.99 1.27 -0.98
N HIS A 72 2.91 2.25 -1.88
CA HIS A 72 1.87 3.29 -1.83
C HIS A 72 0.46 2.68 -1.82
N HIS A 73 0.25 1.60 -2.57
CA HIS A 73 -1.02 0.87 -2.60
C HIS A 73 -1.33 0.09 -1.32
N ILE A 74 -0.34 -0.15 -0.45
CA ILE A 74 -0.50 -0.86 0.82
C ILE A 74 -0.76 0.16 1.94
N VAL A 75 -0.06 1.30 1.92
CA VAL A 75 -0.20 2.40 2.89
C VAL A 75 -1.61 2.98 2.93
N THR A 76 -2.34 2.98 1.81
CA THR A 76 -3.76 3.40 1.79
C THR A 76 -4.63 2.62 2.76
N PHE A 77 -4.22 1.40 3.10
CA PHE A 77 -4.95 0.50 3.99
C PHE A 77 -4.33 0.42 5.39
N ILE A 78 -3.14 0.98 5.60
CA ILE A 78 -2.41 0.94 6.88
C ILE A 78 -1.98 2.36 7.24
N PRO A 79 -2.85 3.18 7.86
CA PRO A 79 -2.50 4.56 8.21
C PRO A 79 -1.24 4.68 9.06
N VAL A 80 -0.96 3.69 9.92
CA VAL A 80 0.27 3.65 10.74
C VAL A 80 1.55 3.48 9.90
N ALA A 81 1.45 3.01 8.65
CA ALA A 81 2.58 2.89 7.74
C ALA A 81 2.95 4.22 7.04
N LYS A 82 2.13 5.27 7.16
CA LYS A 82 2.37 6.58 6.51
C LYS A 82 3.74 7.18 6.81
N PRO A 83 4.26 7.19 8.06
CA PRO A 83 5.58 7.76 8.34
C PRO A 83 6.71 7.03 7.61
N PHE A 84 6.65 5.70 7.53
CA PHE A 84 7.62 4.86 6.80
C PHE A 84 7.59 5.16 5.31
N MET A 85 6.39 5.32 4.75
CA MET A 85 6.22 5.71 3.35
C MET A 85 6.78 7.10 3.06
N GLN A 86 6.54 8.07 3.93
CA GLN A 86 7.05 9.43 3.78
C GLN A 86 8.59 9.46 3.78
N ARG A 87 9.24 8.68 4.65
CA ARG A 87 10.70 8.55 4.67
C ARG A 87 11.23 7.94 3.38
N LEU A 88 10.60 6.87 2.89
CA LEU A 88 10.98 6.25 1.61
C LEU A 88 10.83 7.22 0.43
N ILE A 89 9.72 7.97 0.37
CA ILE A 89 9.51 9.03 -0.63
C ILE A 89 10.58 10.11 -0.50
N GLY A 90 10.95 10.49 0.72
CA GLY A 90 12.04 11.46 0.97
C GLY A 90 13.37 11.01 0.35
N VAL A 91 13.73 9.73 0.50
CA VAL A 91 14.93 9.14 -0.12
C VAL A 91 14.85 9.18 -1.66
N GLN A 92 13.70 8.79 -2.23
CA GLN A 92 13.45 8.82 -3.67
C GLN A 92 13.57 10.24 -4.24
N LEU A 93 12.90 11.22 -3.61
CA LEU A 93 12.91 12.60 -4.06
C LEU A 93 14.31 13.23 -3.93
N THR A 94 15.03 12.92 -2.86
CA THR A 94 16.42 13.37 -2.68
C THR A 94 17.31 12.84 -3.80
N THR A 95 17.18 11.55 -4.12
CA THR A 95 17.95 10.92 -5.20
C THR A 95 17.66 11.58 -6.56
N LYS A 96 16.38 11.84 -6.88
CA LYS A 96 15.97 12.58 -8.08
C LYS A 96 16.49 14.01 -8.11
N LYS A 97 16.35 14.75 -7.01
CA LYS A 97 16.74 16.17 -6.89
C LYS A 97 18.23 16.37 -7.19
N TYR A 98 19.07 15.45 -6.73
CA TYR A 98 20.52 15.51 -6.94
C TYR A 98 21.00 14.75 -8.19
N GLY A 99 20.09 14.28 -9.05
CA GLY A 99 20.45 13.54 -10.27
C GLY A 99 21.24 12.25 -10.01
N ARG A 100 21.07 11.65 -8.84
CA ARG A 100 21.81 10.44 -8.45
C ARG A 100 21.19 9.22 -9.13
N SER A 101 22.03 8.24 -9.47
CA SER A 101 21.57 6.94 -10.01
C SER A 101 20.88 6.06 -8.97
N GLY A 102 20.97 6.42 -7.69
CA GLY A 102 20.46 5.67 -6.56
C GLY A 102 21.05 6.18 -5.25
N THR A 103 20.88 5.38 -4.20
CA THR A 103 21.44 5.63 -2.87
C THR A 103 22.09 4.36 -2.34
N PRO A 104 23.21 4.47 -1.60
CA PRO A 104 23.61 3.41 -0.68
C PRO A 104 22.45 3.11 0.28
N ARG A 105 22.30 1.86 0.68
CA ARG A 105 21.34 1.50 1.72
C ARG A 105 21.87 2.01 3.05
N THR A 106 21.19 3.02 3.60
CA THR A 106 21.45 3.54 4.95
C THR A 106 20.80 2.63 6.00
N ASP A 107 21.26 2.71 7.25
CA ASP A 107 20.66 1.97 8.35
C ASP A 107 19.17 2.34 8.53
N SER A 108 18.83 3.62 8.42
CA SER A 108 17.44 4.08 8.45
C SER A 108 16.55 3.45 7.38
N LEU A 109 17.05 3.33 6.15
CA LEU A 109 16.31 2.71 5.05
C LEU A 109 16.21 1.20 5.23
N ARG A 110 17.25 0.57 5.78
CA ARG A 110 17.19 -0.85 6.14
C ARG A 110 16.14 -1.09 7.22
N ASP A 111 16.11 -0.29 8.27
CA ASP A 111 15.18 -0.45 9.37
C ASP A 111 13.73 -0.21 8.91
N ASP A 112 13.50 0.78 8.04
CA ASP A 112 12.19 0.99 7.40
C ASP A 112 11.74 -0.21 6.56
N LEU A 113 12.63 -0.76 5.72
CA LEU A 113 12.32 -1.94 4.91
C LEU A 113 12.14 -3.21 5.75
N THR A 114 12.84 -3.31 6.89
CA THR A 114 12.72 -4.43 7.85
C THR A 114 11.36 -4.36 8.53
N TRP A 115 10.93 -3.18 8.96
CA TRP A 115 9.58 -2.96 9.49
C TRP A 115 8.49 -3.38 8.50
N TRP A 116 8.64 -3.03 7.22
CA TRP A 116 7.73 -3.49 6.17
C TRP A 116 7.70 -5.01 6.05
N ASN A 117 8.85 -5.67 6.13
CA ASN A 117 8.94 -7.13 6.03
C ASN A 117 8.30 -7.82 7.26
N GLU A 118 8.69 -7.44 8.47
CA GLU A 118 8.30 -8.12 9.70
C GLU A 118 6.84 -7.80 10.10
N LEU A 119 6.44 -6.53 10.07
CA LEU A 119 5.14 -6.13 10.61
C LEU A 119 4.01 -6.26 9.59
N VAL A 120 4.28 -5.98 8.32
CA VAL A 120 3.23 -6.00 7.28
C VAL A 120 3.16 -7.36 6.57
N PHE A 121 4.28 -8.10 6.45
CA PHE A 121 4.31 -9.34 5.67
C PHE A 121 4.59 -10.62 6.47
N GLU A 122 5.06 -10.55 7.71
CA GLU A 122 5.27 -11.73 8.56
C GLU A 122 4.24 -11.85 9.70
N ASN A 123 3.69 -10.74 10.20
CA ASN A 123 2.65 -10.75 11.25
C ASN A 123 1.21 -10.95 10.72
N GLU A 124 1.04 -11.49 9.50
CA GLU A 124 -0.27 -11.76 8.90
C GLU A 124 -1.29 -10.63 9.14
N PHE A 125 -0.94 -9.38 8.80
CA PHE A 125 -1.77 -8.20 9.06
C PHE A 125 -3.27 -8.51 8.98
N ALA A 126 -3.89 -8.74 10.15
CA ALA A 126 -5.20 -9.39 10.27
C ALA A 126 -6.37 -8.47 9.89
N GLY A 127 -6.03 -7.36 9.26
CA GLY A 127 -6.93 -6.30 8.86
C GLY A 127 -7.05 -5.20 9.90
N ILE A 128 -7.62 -4.09 9.46
CA ILE A 128 -7.99 -2.98 10.32
C ILE A 128 -9.50 -3.06 10.60
N PRO A 129 -9.94 -2.81 11.84
CA PRO A 129 -11.35 -2.55 12.13
C PRO A 129 -11.93 -1.48 11.19
N MET A 130 -13.09 -1.75 10.59
CA MET A 130 -13.77 -0.79 9.71
C MET A 130 -14.05 0.55 10.40
N SER A 131 -14.16 0.57 11.73
CA SER A 131 -14.34 1.78 12.54
C SER A 131 -13.24 2.82 12.34
N MET A 132 -12.01 2.42 11.97
CA MET A 132 -10.92 3.36 11.68
C MET A 132 -11.12 4.15 10.37
N PHE A 133 -12.03 3.72 9.50
CA PHE A 133 -12.38 4.41 8.25
C PHE A 133 -13.68 5.24 8.36
N GLY A 134 -14.41 5.12 9.48
CA GLY A 134 -15.74 5.69 9.68
C GLY A 134 -15.76 7.10 10.27
N THR A 135 -14.60 7.71 10.58
CA THR A 135 -14.58 9.10 11.07
C THR A 135 -14.96 10.03 9.93
N MET A 136 -16.21 10.51 9.93
CA MET A 136 -16.59 11.62 9.07
C MET A 136 -15.68 12.82 9.34
N PRO A 137 -15.26 13.56 8.32
CA PRO A 137 -14.63 14.86 8.53
C PRO A 137 -15.54 15.71 9.44
N PRO A 138 -14.98 16.53 10.34
CA PRO A 138 -15.80 17.45 11.13
C PRO A 138 -16.63 18.30 10.17
N GLU A 139 -17.92 18.44 10.45
CA GLU A 139 -18.80 19.36 9.73
C GLU A 139 -18.12 20.73 9.74
N ARG A 140 -17.94 21.32 8.55
CA ARG A 140 -17.47 22.69 8.44
C ARG A 140 -18.63 23.56 8.89
N ASP A 141 -18.54 24.10 10.10
CA ASP A 141 -19.39 25.20 10.53
C ASP A 141 -19.29 26.31 9.49
N GLY A 142 -20.45 26.66 8.89
CA GLY A 142 -20.59 27.63 7.81
C GLY A 142 -20.44 29.08 8.27
#